data_AF-A0A7W0L634-F1
#
_entry.id   AF-A0A7W0L634-F1
#
_cell.length_a   1.000
_cell.length_b   1.000
_cell.length_c   1.000
_cell.angle_alpha   90.00
_cell.angle_beta   90.00
_cell.angle_gamma   90.00
#
_symmetry.space_group_name_H-M   'P 1'
#
loop_
_entity.id
_entity.type
_entity.pdbx_description
1 polymer ?
#
loop_
_entity_poly.entity_id
_entity_poly.type
_entity_poly.pdbx_seq_one_letter_code
_entity_poly.pdbx_strand_id
1 'polypeptide(L)' 'MTYRCEACGNKTRFDVIETKRVRAFHHYSLGGELNVEEEQLLEHKLEKVVCRWCGSADSIVSSASA' A
#
# COMPACT_ATOMS: atom_id res chain seq x y z
N MET A 1 4.66 -7.81 -1.48
CA MET A 1 3.52 -7.94 -2.41
C MET A 1 3.96 -7.48 -3.79
N THR A 2 3.87 -8.29 -4.83
CA THR A 2 4.08 -7.82 -6.22
C THR A 2 2.79 -7.99 -7.01
N TYR A 3 2.55 -7.10 -7.97
CA TYR A 3 1.37 -7.15 -8.84
C TYR A 3 1.79 -7.48 -10.28
N ARG A 4 0.97 -8.30 -10.93
CA ARG A 4 1.08 -8.58 -12.37
C ARG A 4 -0.27 -8.38 -13.03
N CYS A 5 -0.30 -7.60 -14.10
CA CYS A 5 -1.46 -7.49 -14.97
C CYS A 5 -1.46 -8.64 -15.98
N GLU A 6 -2.46 -9.51 -15.92
CA GLU A 6 -2.62 -10.62 -16.86
C GLU A 6 -3.17 -10.16 -18.22
N ALA A 7 -3.82 -8.98 -18.27
CA ALA A 7 -4.34 -8.44 -19.52
C ALA A 7 -3.25 -7.91 -20.47
N CYS A 8 -2.16 -7.33 -19.95
CA CYS A 8 -1.09 -6.75 -20.79
C CYS A 8 0.33 -7.14 -20.39
N GLY A 9 0.51 -7.95 -19.34
CA GLY A 9 1.82 -8.41 -18.89
C GLY A 9 2.61 -7.41 -18.03
N ASN A 10 2.08 -6.20 -17.78
CA ASN A 10 2.74 -5.20 -16.93
C ASN A 10 2.98 -5.72 -15.50
N LYS A 11 4.14 -5.39 -14.94
CA LYS A 11 4.57 -5.81 -13.58
C LYS A 11 5.11 -4.67 -12.72
N THR A 12 5.18 -3.45 -13.25
CA THR A 12 5.98 -2.37 -12.63
C THR A 12 5.21 -1.10 -12.34
N ARG A 13 4.02 -0.90 -12.94
CA ARG A 13 3.26 0.36 -12.80
C ARG A 13 1.78 0.10 -12.46
N PHE A 14 1.39 0.39 -11.23
CA PHE A 14 0.01 0.24 -10.76
C PHE A 14 -0.35 1.39 -9.84
N ASP A 15 -1.59 1.85 -9.94
CA ASP A 15 -2.20 2.65 -8.88
C ASP A 15 -2.75 1.67 -7.84
N VAL A 16 -2.41 1.88 -6.57
CA VAL A 16 -2.86 1.05 -5.46
C VAL A 16 -3.61 1.93 -4.47
N ILE A 17 -4.86 1.56 -4.20
CA ILE A 17 -5.72 2.25 -3.24
C ILE A 17 -5.92 1.30 -2.08
N GLU A 18 -5.56 1.76 -0.89
CA GLU A 18 -5.61 0.99 0.34
C GLU A 18 -6.02 1.88 1.52
N THR A 19 -6.75 1.28 2.46
CA THR A 19 -7.04 1.88 3.76
C THR A 19 -6.19 1.19 4.81
N LYS A 20 -5.48 1.99 5.62
CA LYS A 20 -4.67 1.53 6.74
C LYS A 20 -5.14 2.20 8.02
N ARG A 21 -5.30 1.41 9.07
CA ARG A 21 -5.53 1.92 10.44
C ARG A 21 -4.30 1.62 11.26
N VAL A 22 -3.69 2.67 11.78
CA VAL A 22 -2.40 2.62 12.46
C VAL A 22 -2.53 3.30 13.82
N ARG A 23 -1.87 2.75 14.83
CA ARG A 23 -1.61 3.43 16.10
C ARG A 23 -0.12 3.78 16.14
N ALA A 24 0.18 5.06 16.36
CA ALA A 24 1.56 5.54 16.44
C ALA A 24 1.78 6.26 17.78
N PHE A 25 2.91 5.98 18.43
CA PHE A 25 3.36 6.70 19.62
C PHE A 25 4.21 7.89 19.19
N HIS A 26 3.65 9.08 19.33
CA HIS A 26 4.28 10.34 18.93
C HIS A 26 5.03 10.94 20.12
N HIS A 27 6.34 11.15 19.96
CA HIS A 27 7.18 11.90 20.87
C HIS A 27 7.59 13.21 20.20
N TYR A 28 7.10 14.33 20.74
CA TYR A 28 7.51 15.65 20.30
C TYR A 28 8.66 16.17 21.16
N SER A 29 9.70 16.72 20.53
CA SER A 29 10.72 17.47 21.25
C SER A 29 10.14 18.78 21.79
N LEU A 30 10.82 19.43 22.74
CA LEU A 30 10.42 20.76 23.22
C LEU A 30 10.43 21.81 22.10
N GLY A 31 11.21 21.60 21.03
CA GLY A 31 11.24 22.45 19.84
C GLY A 31 10.16 22.14 18.81
N GLY A 32 9.31 21.13 19.05
CA GLY A 32 8.19 20.76 18.18
C GLY A 32 8.52 19.74 17.09
N GLU A 33 9.72 19.15 17.10
CA GLU A 33 10.08 18.09 16.15
C GLU A 33 9.39 16.78 16.54
N LEU A 34 8.75 16.12 15.57
CA LEU A 34 8.07 14.84 15.78
C LEU A 34 9.03 13.67 15.56
N ASN A 35 9.11 12.78 16.55
CA ASN A 35 9.61 11.42 16.42
C ASN A 35 8.47 10.42 16.63
N VAL A 36 8.34 9.43 15.75
CA VAL A 36 7.41 8.31 15.96
C VAL A 36 8.23 7.13 16.47
N GLU A 37 8.13 6.85 17.77
CA GLU A 37 8.96 5.84 18.43
C GLU A 37 8.42 4.42 18.26
N GLU A 38 7.09 4.27 18.18
CA GLU A 38 6.43 3.00 17.91
C GLU A 38 5.30 3.21 16.91
N GLU A 39 5.19 2.29 15.95
CA GLU A 39 4.09 2.25 15.00
C GLU A 39 3.54 0.82 14.92
N GLN A 40 2.22 0.70 15.09
CA GLN A 40 1.52 -0.57 14.97
C GLN A 40 0.40 -0.46 13.93
N LEU A 41 0.49 -1.29 12.89
CA LEU A 41 -0.57 -1.50 11.93
C LEU A 41 -1.67 -2.35 12.58
N LEU A 42 -2.85 -1.77 12.78
CA LEU A 42 -4.00 -2.44 13.39
C LEU A 42 -4.87 -3.12 12.33
N GLU A 43 -4.96 -2.52 11.15
CA GLU A 43 -5.78 -2.99 10.05
C GLU A 43 -5.21 -2.51 8.72
N HIS A 44 -5.28 -3.38 7.72
CA HIS A 44 -4.90 -3.06 6.36
C HIS A 44 -5.87 -3.69 5.40
N LYS A 45 -6.46 -2.86 4.54
CA LYS A 45 -7.40 -3.26 3.51
C LYS A 45 -6.94 -2.73 2.16
N LEU A 46 -6.63 -3.65 1.25
CA LEU A 46 -6.42 -3.34 -0.15
C LEU A 46 -7.78 -3.13 -0.82
N GLU A 47 -8.04 -1.95 -1.36
CA GLU A 47 -9.34 -1.60 -1.95
C GLU A 47 -9.36 -1.80 -3.46
N LYS A 48 -8.29 -1.37 -4.13
CA LYS A 48 -8.22 -1.44 -5.60
C LYS A 48 -6.78 -1.41 -6.08
N VAL A 49 -6.52 -2.15 -7.15
CA VAL A 49 -5.27 -2.06 -7.90
C VAL A 49 -5.62 -1.86 -9.37
N VAL A 50 -4.99 -0.87 -10.01
CA VAL A 50 -5.24 -0.54 -11.42
C VAL A 50 -3.92 -0.55 -12.18
N CYS A 51 -3.85 -1.32 -13.27
CA CYS A 51 -2.71 -1.30 -14.16
C CYS A 51 -2.62 0.06 -14.86
N ARG A 52 -1.53 0.79 -14.63
CA ARG A 52 -1.33 2.11 -15.24
C ARG A 52 -0.99 2.08 -16.73
N TRP A 53 -0.74 0.89 -17.27
CA TRP A 53 -0.44 0.72 -18.69
C TRP A 53 -1.72 0.57 -19.53
N CYS A 54 -2.57 -0.40 -19.18
CA CYS A 54 -3.80 -0.69 -19.94
C CYS A 54 -5.10 -0.24 -19.25
N GLY A 55 -5.03 0.26 -18.01
CA GLY A 55 -6.20 0.66 -17.24
C GLY A 55 -6.99 -0.47 -16.59
N SER A 56 -6.62 -1.74 -16.81
CA SER A 56 -7.33 -2.89 -16.23
C SER A 56 -7.21 -2.91 -14.70
N ALA A 57 -8.34 -3.12 -14.04
CA ALA A 57 -8.42 -3.39 -12.60
C ALA A 57 -8.79 -4.86 -12.29
N ASP A 58 -9.41 -5.56 -13.25
CA ASP A 58 -9.98 -6.89 -13.03
C ASP A 58 -8.98 -8.03 -13.32
N SER A 59 -7.90 -7.73 -14.04
CA SER A 59 -6.91 -8.72 -14.47
C SER A 59 -5.60 -8.60 -13.70
N ILE A 60 -5.67 -8.31 -12.40
CA ILE A 60 -4.49 -8.09 -11.56
C ILE A 60 -4.34 -9.26 -10.59
N VAL A 61 -3.21 -9.95 -10.68
CA VAL A 61 -2.84 -10.98 -9.72
C VAL A 61 -1.75 -10.46 -8.79
N SER A 62 -1.92 -10.70 -7.50
CA SER A 62 -0.91 -10.40 -6.49
C SER A 62 -0.24 -11.69 -6.02
N SER A 63 1.08 -11.73 -5.97
CA SER A 63 1.77 -12.76 -5.19
C SER A 63 2.05 -12.19 -3.79
N ALA A 64 1.25 -12.64 -2.83
CA ALA A 64 1.60 -12.56 -1.41
C ALA A 64 2.53 -13.73 -1.10
N SER A 65 3.75 -13.45 -0.64
CA SER A 65 4.44 -14.41 0.21
C SER A 65 3.89 -14.18 1.61
N ALA A 66 3.23 -15.22 2.15
CA ALA A 66 2.77 -15.26 3.53
C ALA A 66 3.91 -15.07 4.53
#